data_AF-R5ZUD9-F1
#
_entry.id   AF-R5ZUD9-F1
#
_cell.length_a   1.000
_cell.length_b   1.000
_cell.length_c   1.000
_cell.angle_alpha   90.00
_cell.angle_beta   90.00
_cell.angle_gamma   90.00
#
_symmetry.space_group_name_H-M   'P 1'
#
loop_
_entity.id
_entity.type
_entity.pdbx_description
1 polymer ?
#
loop_
_entity_poly.entity_id
_entity_poly.type
_entity_poly.pdbx_seq_one_letter_code
_entity_poly.pdbx_strand_id
1 'polypeptide(L)' 'MNNNEKGMDFGKPKLTRQDVMRILRISATTLWRWERDKKIIPQFTLGRQARYDYDYIMNFKLPS' A
#
# COMPACT_ATOMS: atom_id res chain seq x y z
N MET A 1 -19.02 30.50 -13.82
CA MET A 1 -17.78 30.45 -13.01
C MET A 1 -18.13 30.03 -11.60
N ASN A 2 -17.69 28.84 -11.20
CA ASN A 2 -17.17 28.47 -9.88
C ASN A 2 -17.22 26.95 -9.72
N ASN A 3 -16.31 26.26 -10.43
CA ASN A 3 -15.95 24.90 -10.09
C ASN A 3 -15.12 24.98 -8.82
N ASN A 4 -15.76 24.66 -7.71
CA ASN A 4 -15.15 24.55 -6.39
C ASN A 4 -14.28 23.27 -6.34
N GLU A 5 -13.30 23.18 -7.24
CA GLU A 5 -12.27 22.15 -7.24
C GLU A 5 -11.24 22.53 -6.19
N LYS A 6 -11.66 22.52 -4.92
CA LYS A 6 -10.74 22.14 -3.85
C LYS A 6 -10.38 20.70 -4.16
N GLY A 7 -9.37 20.53 -5.01
CA GLY A 7 -8.58 19.32 -5.14
C GLY A 7 -8.07 19.04 -3.74
N MET A 8 -8.89 18.30 -3.01
CA MET A 8 -8.56 17.78 -1.71
C MET A 8 -7.34 16.93 -2.01
N ASP A 9 -6.18 17.42 -1.58
CA ASP A 9 -4.91 16.70 -1.60
C ASP A 9 -5.12 15.52 -0.64
N PHE A 10 -5.90 14.55 -1.10
CA PHE A 10 -6.01 13.25 -0.49
C PHE A 10 -4.64 12.67 -0.72
N GLY A 11 -3.73 12.91 0.23
CA GLY A 11 -2.38 12.37 0.22
C GLY A 11 -2.43 10.93 -0.31
N LYS A 12 -1.49 10.62 -1.19
CA LYS A 12 -1.50 9.49 -2.14
C LYS A 12 -2.34 8.29 -1.67
N PRO A 13 -3.20 7.73 -2.54
CA PRO A 13 -4.17 6.72 -2.15
C PRO A 13 -3.49 5.56 -1.42
N LYS A 14 -4.00 5.22 -0.23
CA LYS A 14 -3.51 4.06 0.51
C LYS A 14 -3.80 2.78 -0.29
N LEU A 15 -2.75 2.03 -0.57
CA LEU A 15 -2.78 0.81 -1.37
C LEU A 15 -3.33 -0.36 -0.57
N THR A 16 -4.14 -1.20 -1.21
CA THR A 16 -4.58 -2.47 -0.61
C THR A 16 -3.54 -3.56 -0.82
N ARG A 17 -3.68 -4.71 -0.12
CA ARG A 17 -2.85 -5.90 -0.41
C ARG A 17 -2.87 -6.28 -1.90
N GLN A 18 -4.01 -6.13 -2.57
CA GLN A 18 -4.10 -6.45 -4.00
C GLN A 18 -3.25 -5.52 -4.86
N ASP A 19 -3.26 -4.22 -4.57
CA ASP A 19 -2.43 -3.26 -5.29
C ASP A 19 -0.94 -3.52 -5.02
N VAL A 20 -0.57 -3.81 -3.77
CA VAL A 20 0.81 -4.16 -3.40
C VAL A 20 1.29 -5.39 -4.16
N MET A 21 0.47 -6.44 -4.24
CA MET A 21 0.80 -7.65 -5.02
C MET A 21 1.04 -7.34 -6.50
N ARG A 22 0.20 -6.48 -7.10
CA ARG A 22 0.36 -6.06 -8.51
C ARG A 22 1.60 -5.21 -8.73
N ILE A 23 1.86 -4.24 -7.86
CA ILE A 23 3.00 -3.31 -7.97
C ILE A 23 4.33 -4.05 -7.78
N LEU A 24 4.43 -4.85 -6.73
CA LEU A 24 5.64 -5.62 -6.42
C LEU A 24 5.76 -6.91 -7.26
N ARG A 25 4.72 -7.24 -8.05
CA ARG A 25 4.60 -8.47 -8.85
C ARG A 25 4.86 -9.74 -8.03
N ILE A 26 4.26 -9.81 -6.85
CA ILE A 26 4.40 -10.93 -5.91
C ILE A 26 3.08 -11.64 -5.68
N SER A 27 3.16 -12.90 -5.25
CA SER A 27 1.99 -13.69 -4.84
C SER A 27 1.46 -13.26 -3.46
N ALA A 28 0.19 -13.58 -3.18
CA ALA A 28 -0.41 -13.37 -1.86
C ALA A 28 0.36 -14.09 -0.75
N THR A 29 0.87 -15.29 -1.03
CA THR A 29 1.68 -16.07 -0.09
C THR A 29 3.01 -15.37 0.21
N THR A 30 3.64 -14.77 -0.80
CA THR A 30 4.88 -13.99 -0.62
C THR A 30 4.61 -12.76 0.22
N LEU A 31 3.55 -12.01 -0.08
CA LEU A 31 3.16 -10.83 0.70
C LEU A 31 2.87 -11.20 2.16
N TRP A 32 2.13 -12.28 2.40
CA TRP A 32 1.84 -12.77 3.75
C TRP A 32 3.10 -13.17 4.52
N ARG A 33 4.06 -13.87 3.86
CA ARG A 33 5.36 -14.18 4.47
C ARG A 33 6.10 -12.91 4.86
N TRP A 34 6.15 -11.92 3.97
CA TRP A 34 6.82 -10.65 4.27
C TRP A 34 6.13 -9.84 5.37
N GLU A 35 4.79 -9.86 5.44
CA GLU A 35 4.04 -9.27 6.54
C GLU A 35 4.39 -9.97 7.87
N ARG A 36 4.46 -11.31 7.86
CA ARG A 36 4.83 -12.12 9.03
C ARG A 36 6.27 -11.89 9.47
N ASP A 37 7.21 -11.83 8.53
CA ASP A 37 8.63 -11.55 8.77
C ASP A 37 8.91 -10.06 9.04
N LYS A 38 7.88 -9.21 9.08
CA LYS A 38 7.99 -7.74 9.24
C LYS A 38 8.89 -7.07 8.20
N LYS A 39 9.09 -7.71 7.05
CA LYS A 39 9.81 -7.14 5.89
C LYS A 39 8.99 -6.03 5.25
N ILE A 40 7.67 -6.23 5.17
CA ILE A 40 6.71 -5.22 4.73
C ILE A 40 5.68 -5.02 5.83
N ILE A 41 5.38 -3.77 6.18
CA ILE A 41 4.47 -3.46 7.29
C ILE A 41 3.33 -2.61 6.75
N PRO A 42 2.06 -3.01 6.92
CA PRO A 42 0.94 -2.15 6.61
C PRO A 42 0.87 -0.99 7.62
N GLN A 43 0.81 0.23 7.13
CA GLN A 43 0.75 1.44 7.96
C GLN A 43 -0.60 1.57 8.68
N PHE A 44 -1.66 1.01 8.10
CA PHE A 44 -2.99 1.05 8.68
C PHE A 44 -3.67 -0.31 8.55
N THR A 45 -4.24 -0.79 9.65
CA THR A 45 -5.11 -1.97 9.66
C THR A 45 -6.50 -1.53 10.08
N LEU A 46 -7.39 -1.34 9.10
CA LEU A 46 -8.80 -1.07 9.38
C LEU A 46 -9.54 -2.42 9.43
N GLY A 47 -9.61 -3.00 10.62
CA GLY A 47 -10.11 -4.37 10.81
C GLY A 47 -9.25 -5.39 10.07
N ARG A 48 -9.86 -6.16 9.15
CA ARG A 48 -9.17 -7.18 8.32
C ARG A 48 -8.47 -6.60 7.08
N GLN A 49 -8.61 -5.31 6.81
CA GLN A 49 -8.04 -4.68 5.62
C GLN A 49 -6.74 -3.95 5.97
N ALA A 50 -5.63 -4.52 5.52
CA ALA A 50 -4.32 -3.89 5.57
C ALA A 50 -4.20 -2.85 4.44
N ARG A 51 -3.76 -1.65 4.81
CA ARG A 51 -3.54 -0.51 3.93
C ARG A 51 -2.10 -0.05 4.03
N TYR A 52 -1.52 0.18 2.87
CA TYR A 52 -0.12 0.53 2.70
C TYR A 52 0.00 1.94 2.15
N ASP A 53 1.02 2.67 2.56
CA ASP A 53 1.31 3.97 1.97
C ASP A 53 1.88 3.79 0.55
N TYR A 54 1.44 4.62 -0.39
CA TYR A 54 1.90 4.53 -1.78
C TYR A 54 3.41 4.77 -1.87
N ASP A 55 3.94 5.79 -1.20
CA ASP A 55 5.38 6.09 -1.22
C ASP A 55 6.18 4.97 -0.58
N TYR A 56 5.66 4.36 0.48
CA TYR A 56 6.31 3.24 1.14
C TYR A 56 6.50 2.05 0.18
N ILE A 57 5.46 1.70 -0.58
CA ILE A 57 5.50 0.56 -1.51
C ILE A 57 6.34 0.90 -2.75
N MET A 58 6.26 2.12 -3.27
CA MET A 58 7.06 2.52 -4.41
C MET A 58 8.55 2.60 -4.10
N ASN A 59 8.92 2.97 -2.88
CA ASN A 59 10.30 2.96 -2.41
C ASN A 59 10.71 1.62 -1.77
N PHE A 60 9.81 0.63 -1.74
CA PHE A 60 10.08 -0.67 -1.15
C PHE A 60 11.07 -1.44 -2.01
N LYS A 61 12.27 -1.69 -1.47
CA LYS A 61 13.24 -2.56 -2.10
C LYS A 61 12.87 -4.00 -1.80
N LEU A 62 12.68 -4.79 -2.85
CA LEU A 62 12.40 -6.22 -2.73
C LEU A 62 13.53 -6.84 -1.89
N PRO A 63 13.21 -7.47 -0.75
CA PRO A 63 14.21 -8.13 0.07
C PRO A 63 14.79 -9.29 -0.74
N SER A 64 16.10 -9.25 -1.01
CA SER A 64 16.85 -10.33 -1.65
C SER A 64 16.78 -11.64 -0.86
#